data_AF-A0A947PT63-F1
#
_entry.id   AF-A0A947PT63-F1
#
_cell.length_a   1.000
_cell.length_b   1.000
_cell.length_c   1.000
_cell.angle_alpha   90.00
_cell.angle_beta   90.00
_cell.angle_gamma   90.00
#
_symmetry.space_group_name_H-M   'P 1'
#
loop_
_entity.id
_entity.type
_entity.pdbx_description
1 polymer ?
#
loop_
_entity_poly.entity_id
_entity_poly.type
_entity_poly.pdbx_seq_one_letter_code
_entity_poly.pdbx_strand_id
1 'polypeptide(L)' 'AGYLKQRGIKTVFVTGLATDFCVAWTALDAKRLGFETYVVEDATRAIDLNGSLDAAWKNMKAKGVKRIQSSDIDVA' A
#
# COMPACT_ATOMS: atom_id res chain seq x y z
N ALA A 1 12.38 6.07 7.42
CA ALA A 1 11.23 7.02 7.44
C ALA A 1 11.62 8.50 7.68
N GLY A 2 12.89 8.92 7.55
CA GLY A 2 13.33 10.26 7.97
C GLY A 2 12.65 11.41 7.22
N TYR A 3 12.68 11.39 5.88
CA TYR A 3 12.12 12.45 5.04
C TYR A 3 10.62 12.71 5.29
N LEU A 4 9.78 11.68 5.22
CA LEU A 4 8.33 11.84 5.40
C LEU A 4 7.96 12.30 6.81
N LYS A 5 8.63 11.75 7.85
CA LYS A 5 8.38 12.14 9.24
C LYS A 5 8.81 13.59 9.52
N GLN A 6 9.94 14.03 8.98
CA GLN A 6 10.39 15.42 9.09
C GLN A 6 9.41 16.42 8.48
N ARG A 7 8.68 16.02 7.43
CA ARG A 7 7.63 16.83 6.80
C ARG A 7 6.26 16.69 7.47
N GLY A 8 6.18 16.00 8.62
CA GLY A 8 4.93 15.80 9.35
C GLY A 8 3.90 14.91 8.65
N ILE A 9 4.31 14.14 7.64
CA ILE A 9 3.41 13.25 6.90
C ILE A 9 3.04 12.06 7.79
N LYS A 10 1.74 11.80 7.92
CA LYS A 10 1.19 10.71 8.73
C LYS A 10 0.54 9.60 7.90
N THR A 11 0.11 9.93 6.69
CA THR A 11 -0.64 9.04 5.80
C THR A 11 0.10 8.86 4.49
N VAL A 12 0.15 7.64 3.98
CA VAL A 12 0.78 7.29 2.70
C VAL A 12 -0.20 6.48 1.86
N PHE A 13 -0.40 6.91 0.62
CA PHE A 13 -1.13 6.18 -0.40
C PHE A 13 -0.11 5.55 -1.34
N VAL A 14 -0.22 4.25 -1.58
CA VAL A 14 0.71 3.47 -2.40
C VAL A 14 0.01 3.03 -3.68
N THR A 15 0.69 3.25 -4.80
CA THR A 15 0.26 2.94 -6.17
C THR A 15 1.50 2.48 -6.97
N GLY A 16 1.31 1.97 -8.18
CA GLY A 16 2.38 1.57 -9.09
C GLY A 16 2.47 0.07 -9.30
N LEU A 17 3.66 -0.42 -9.65
CA LEU A 17 3.91 -1.81 -10.05
C LEU A 17 5.09 -2.41 -9.27
N ALA A 18 5.05 -3.69 -8.87
CA ALA A 18 3.93 -4.62 -8.94
C ALA A 18 3.17 -4.70 -7.62
N THR A 19 1.84 -4.90 -7.66
CA THR A 19 0.95 -4.97 -6.48
C THR A 19 1.47 -5.94 -5.42
N ASP A 20 1.98 -7.09 -5.86
CA ASP A 20 2.38 -8.25 -5.06
C ASP A 20 3.86 -8.27 -4.66
N PHE A 21 4.63 -7.26 -5.09
CA PHE A 21 6.05 -7.11 -4.75
C PHE A 21 6.32 -5.72 -4.17
N CYS A 22 6.79 -4.79 -5.00
CA CYS A 22 7.22 -3.46 -4.58
C CYS A 22 6.11 -2.69 -3.85
N VAL A 23 4.87 -2.77 -4.34
CA VAL A 23 3.72 -2.11 -3.71
C VAL A 23 3.41 -2.73 -2.36
N ALA A 24 3.29 -4.07 -2.29
CA ALA A 24 3.01 -4.78 -1.06
C ALA A 24 4.08 -4.53 0.02
N TRP A 25 5.36 -4.67 -0.34
CA TRP A 25 6.46 -4.48 0.60
C TRP A 25 6.55 -3.04 1.08
N THR A 26 6.38 -2.06 0.18
CA THR A 26 6.31 -0.65 0.54
C THR A 26 5.17 -0.37 1.51
N ALA A 27 3.98 -0.91 1.27
CA ALA A 27 2.82 -0.71 2.13
C ALA A 27 3.00 -1.37 3.51
N LEU A 28 3.53 -2.59 3.56
CA LEU A 28 3.83 -3.29 4.81
C LEU A 28 4.87 -2.52 5.64
N ASP A 29 5.92 -2.00 5.00
CA ASP A 29 6.94 -1.21 5.67
C ASP A 29 6.41 0.14 6.15
N ALA A 30 5.60 0.82 5.35
CA ALA A 30 4.94 2.06 5.77
C ALA A 30 4.10 1.81 7.04
N LYS A 31 3.33 0.73 7.06
CA LYS A 31 2.52 0.37 8.24
C LYS A 31 3.39 0.03 9.45
N ARG A 32 4.47 -0.74 9.26
CA ARG A 32 5.46 -1.04 10.32
C ARG A 32 6.11 0.21 10.89
N LEU A 33 6.35 1.23 10.07
CA LEU A 33 6.97 2.50 10.45
C LEU A 33 6.01 3.49 11.12
N GLY A 34 4.73 3.11 11.25
CA GLY A 34 3.68 3.87 11.96
C GLY A 34 2.87 4.82 11.08
N PHE A 35 2.91 4.66 9.76
CA PHE A 35 2.07 5.46 8.86
C PHE A 35 0.69 4.83 8.68
N GLU A 36 -0.35 5.68 8.59
CA GLU A 36 -1.62 5.24 8.03
C GLU A 36 -1.43 4.94 6.55
N THR A 37 -1.69 3.70 6.14
CA THR A 37 -1.28 3.20 4.83
C THR A 37 -2.46 2.68 4.04
N TYR A 38 -2.60 3.18 2.82
CA TYR A 38 -3.62 2.80 1.85
C TYR A 38 -2.95 2.31 0.57
N VAL A 39 -3.48 1.26 -0.04
CA VAL A 39 -3.12 0.82 -1.40
C VAL A 39 -4.30 1.09 -2.31
N VAL A 40 -4.05 1.83 -3.39
CA VAL A 40 -5.04 2.19 -4.41
C VAL A 40 -5.04 1.07 -5.46
N GLU A 41 -6.00 0.16 -5.36
CA GLU A 41 -5.98 -1.11 -6.08
C GLU A 41 -5.98 -0.92 -7.60
N ASP A 42 -6.95 -0.15 -8.12
CA ASP A 42 -7.13 0.17 -9.53
C ASP A 42 -6.00 1.02 -10.12
N ALA A 43 -5.14 1.60 -9.26
CA ALA A 43 -3.90 2.25 -9.66
C ALA A 43 -2.67 1.33 -9.50
N THR A 44 -2.84 0.02 -9.44
CA THR A 44 -1.74 -0.96 -9.38
C THR A 44 -1.99 -2.16 -10.30
N ARG A 45 -0.95 -2.93 -10.61
CA ARG A 45 -1.09 -4.23 -11.30
C ARG A 45 -0.09 -5.25 -10.78
N ALA A 46 -0.53 -6.48 -10.60
CA ALA A 46 0.29 -7.58 -10.11
C ALA A 46 1.07 -8.26 -11.23
N ILE A 47 2.14 -8.98 -10.85
CA ILE A 47 2.76 -9.99 -11.73
C ILE A 47 2.07 -11.34 -11.52
N ASP A 48 1.72 -11.67 -10.27
CA ASP A 48 1.02 -12.89 -9.84
C ASP A 48 1.78 -14.20 -10.12
N LEU A 49 3.04 -14.26 -9.67
CA LEU A 49 3.84 -15.48 -9.72
C LEU A 49 3.39 -16.46 -8.64
N ASN A 50 2.90 -17.62 -9.05
CA ASN A 50 2.53 -18.72 -8.14
C ASN A 50 1.51 -18.31 -7.05
N GLY A 51 0.58 -17.39 -7.36
CA GLY A 51 -0.43 -16.90 -6.41
C GLY A 51 0.10 -15.85 -5.43
N SER A 52 1.19 -15.16 -5.76
CA SER A 52 1.76 -14.08 -4.97
C SER A 52 0.76 -12.96 -4.70
N LEU A 53 -0.20 -12.71 -5.60
CA LEU A 53 -1.19 -11.64 -5.42
C LEU A 53 -2.11 -11.88 -4.23
N ASP A 54 -2.70 -13.07 -4.13
CA ASP A 54 -3.60 -13.41 -3.01
C ASP A 54 -2.84 -13.40 -1.68
N ALA A 55 -1.61 -13.94 -1.67
CA ALA A 55 -0.74 -13.93 -0.50
C ALA A 55 -0.40 -12.49 -0.05
N ALA A 56 -0.08 -11.61 -1.00
CA ALA A 56 0.22 -10.20 -0.73
C ALA A 56 -0.97 -9.46 -0.14
N TRP A 57 -2.18 -9.62 -0.71
CA TRP A 57 -3.39 -9.00 -0.17
C TRP A 57 -3.75 -9.50 1.22
N LYS A 58 -3.66 -10.81 1.47
CA LYS A 58 -3.88 -11.39 2.80
C LYS A 58 -2.91 -10.81 3.84
N ASN A 59 -1.63 -10.72 3.50
CA ASN A 59 -0.61 -10.18 4.40
C ASN A 59 -0.83 -8.68 4.68
N MET A 60 -1.07 -7.88 3.64
CA MET A 60 -1.37 -6.45 3.77
C MET A 60 -2.59 -6.21 4.67
N LYS A 61 -3.68 -6.93 4.42
CA LYS A 61 -4.90 -6.84 5.23
C LYS A 61 -4.64 -7.23 6.69
N ALA A 62 -3.91 -8.32 6.93
CA ALA A 62 -3.57 -8.78 8.28
C ALA A 62 -2.71 -7.78 9.07
N LYS A 63 -1.91 -6.94 8.39
CA LYS A 63 -1.12 -5.86 9.02
C LYS A 63 -1.88 -4.54 9.12
N GLY A 64 -3.12 -4.46 8.65
CA GLY A 64 -3.95 -3.26 8.73
C GLY A 64 -3.63 -2.21 7.66
N VAL A 65 -3.07 -2.64 6.52
CA VAL A 65 -3.05 -1.83 5.29
C VAL A 65 -4.45 -1.84 4.70
N LYS A 66 -4.96 -0.66 4.35
CA LYS A 66 -6.31 -0.50 3.79
C LYS A 66 -6.25 -0.57 2.27
N ARG A 67 -7.14 -1.35 1.66
CA ARG A 67 -7.33 -1.45 0.20
C ARG A 67 -8.49 -0.55 -0.19
N ILE A 68 -8.27 0.34 -1.16
CA ILE A 68 -9.27 1.29 -1.67
C ILE A 68 -9.23 1.35 -3.20
N GLN A 69 -10.28 1.90 -3.81
CA GLN A 69 -10.29 2.32 -5.21
C GLN A 69 -9.89 3.79 -5.33
N SER A 70 -9.45 4.22 -6.51
CA SER A 70 -9.14 5.63 -6.78
C SER A 70 -10.36 6.52 -6.59
N SER A 71 -11.57 5.98 -6.84
CA SER A 71 -12.85 6.66 -6.59
C SER A 71 -13.15 6.94 -5.12
N ASP A 72 -12.49 6.24 -4.18
CA ASP A 72 -12.65 6.47 -2.75
C ASP A 72 -11.82 7.67 -2.24
N ILE A 73 -10.92 8.20 -3.08
CA ILE A 73 -10.09 9.36 -2.76
C ILE A 73 -10.89 10.61 -3.10
N ASP A 74 -11.40 11.27 -2.06
CA ASP A 74 -12.12 12.53 -2.22
C ASP A 74 -11.14 13.64 -2.65
N VAL A 75 -11.37 14.17 -3.85
CA VAL A 75 -10.67 15.34 -4.38
C VAL A 75 -11.55 16.54 -4.06
N ALA A 76 -11.34 17.10 -2.86
CA ALA A 76 -11.90 18.40 -2.49
C ALA A 76 -11.45 19.51 -3.45
#